data_AF-A0AAU6JGH7-F1
#
_entry.id   AF-A0AAU6JGH7-F1
#
_cell.length_a   1.000
_cell.length_b   1.000
_cell.length_c   1.000
_cell.angle_alpha   90.00
_cell.angle_beta   90.00
_cell.angle_gamma   90.00
#
_symmetry.space_group_name_H-M   'P 1'
#
loop_
_entity.id
_entity.type
_entity.pdbx_description
1 polymer ?
#
loop_
_entity_poly.entity_id
_entity_poly.type
_entity_poly.pdbx_seq_one_letter_code
_entity_poly.pdbx_strand_id
1 'polypeptide(L)'
;MTATEEPGTATPTRHLLAATTAHLEELIRRANTPGNLDGMLAHHILSRRRLSFDWDTSPMTPAWLTDNEHRFAHSHGLAVLGYGLTEFPSTTASQAAAREHLTAGLSALMRKSPFQDDGVTFVNDPRQIVGLALAVTTVHDDAPQARVWLAEILQDSRLRHANVLLGLFQEHARHILGTTATLPVDARSIHDPVEAACLHWLTVSARDIPQTEQDELRRLQSRLLTDILLTDAGQASAPRAALLLEATAHIVTASIDETLLSRSHVGVLLSRFEAAMRQWRHDGDDRDSPIRWPITSEREIQNILWLMLRPVFDDLVEEEPLRRLGHSTYRADFGVPSLGLLIEVKYARKAADFKSFEKEIYDDYIGYLSGNTSYRQMTVFIYDESSSVQEHDTTRNALLKLPDIIDVIIVCRPSHVPKPARTPRRRRSRTQRTDDLQAPEQGGPRG
;
A
#
# COMPACT_ATOMS: atom_id res chain seq x y z
N MET A 1 24.22 26.19 -37.08
CA MET A 1 22.84 25.74 -37.27
C MET A 1 22.51 24.80 -36.13
N THR A 2 21.97 25.37 -35.05
CA THR A 2 21.48 24.67 -33.87
C THR A 2 20.08 24.17 -34.16
N ALA A 3 19.91 22.84 -34.23
CA ALA A 3 18.60 22.22 -34.30
C ALA A 3 18.00 22.26 -32.90
N THR A 4 16.95 23.05 -32.76
CA THR A 4 16.09 23.13 -31.57
C THR A 4 15.25 21.86 -31.54
N GLU A 5 15.42 21.03 -30.50
CA GLU A 5 14.51 19.91 -30.22
C GLU A 5 13.13 20.47 -29.86
N GLU A 6 12.09 20.02 -30.58
CA GLU A 6 10.70 20.27 -30.20
C GLU A 6 10.34 19.46 -28.94
N PRO A 7 9.55 20.03 -28.01
CA PRO A 7 9.15 19.34 -26.79
C PRO A 7 8.11 18.26 -27.12
N GLY A 8 8.39 17.05 -26.65
CA GLY A 8 7.58 15.85 -26.90
C GLY A 8 6.09 16.04 -26.61
N THR A 9 5.27 15.75 -27.61
CA THR A 9 3.81 15.68 -27.54
C THR A 9 3.40 14.68 -26.46
N ALA A 10 2.77 15.16 -25.39
CA ALA A 10 2.21 14.30 -24.37
C ALA A 10 1.11 13.39 -24.95
N THR A 11 1.09 12.13 -24.50
CA THR A 11 0.15 11.08 -24.96
C THR A 11 -1.30 11.53 -24.77
N PRO A 12 -2.23 11.26 -25.73
CA PRO A 12 -3.63 11.70 -25.66
C PRO A 12 -4.36 11.38 -24.34
N THR A 13 -4.03 10.25 -23.72
CA THR A 13 -4.58 9.81 -22.43
C THR A 13 -4.22 10.75 -21.27
N ARG A 14 -3.01 11.33 -21.28
CA ARG A 14 -2.56 12.27 -20.24
C ARG A 14 -3.35 13.58 -20.31
N HIS A 15 -3.65 14.05 -21.52
CA HIS A 15 -4.48 15.24 -21.72
C HIS A 15 -5.92 15.00 -21.29
N LEU A 16 -6.48 13.82 -21.58
CA LEU A 16 -7.83 13.45 -21.17
C LEU A 16 -7.95 13.38 -19.64
N LEU A 17 -7.03 12.68 -18.96
CA LEU A 17 -7.01 12.62 -17.49
C LEU A 17 -6.91 14.01 -16.86
N ALA A 18 -5.98 14.85 -17.34
CA ALA A 18 -5.81 16.20 -16.80
C ALA A 18 -7.06 17.06 -17.00
N ALA A 19 -7.73 16.95 -18.15
CA ALA A 19 -8.98 17.68 -18.42
C ALA A 19 -10.13 17.18 -17.52
N THR A 20 -10.28 15.86 -17.36
CA THR A 20 -11.30 15.28 -16.48
C THR A 20 -11.08 15.69 -15.03
N THR A 21 -9.86 15.58 -14.51
CA THR A 21 -9.51 16.01 -13.14
C THR A 21 -9.81 17.49 -12.92
N ALA A 22 -9.39 18.36 -13.84
CA ALA A 22 -9.65 19.80 -13.74
C ALA A 22 -11.15 20.12 -13.76
N HIS A 23 -11.94 19.39 -14.55
CA HIS A 23 -13.39 19.56 -14.59
C HIS A 23 -14.07 19.13 -13.28
N LEU A 24 -13.67 17.99 -12.72
CA LEU A 24 -14.18 17.51 -11.41
C LEU A 24 -13.84 18.51 -10.29
N GLU A 25 -12.62 19.05 -10.28
CA GLU A 25 -12.22 20.09 -9.32
C GLU A 25 -13.06 21.37 -9.46
N GLU A 26 -13.40 21.78 -10.68
CA GLU A 26 -14.26 22.95 -10.91
C GLU A 26 -15.69 22.72 -10.40
N LEU A 27 -16.26 21.52 -10.57
CA LEU A 27 -17.56 21.17 -9.99
C LEU A 27 -17.53 21.24 -8.44
N ILE A 28 -16.45 20.78 -7.83
CA ILE A 28 -16.27 20.85 -6.37
C ILE A 28 -16.10 22.30 -5.92
N ARG A 29 -15.29 23.09 -6.63
CA ARG A 29 -15.02 24.50 -6.32
C ARG A 29 -16.30 25.34 -6.29
N ARG A 30 -17.28 25.06 -7.15
CA ARG A 30 -18.58 25.76 -7.15
C ARG A 30 -19.38 25.55 -5.86
N ALA A 31 -19.17 24.43 -5.16
CA ALA A 31 -19.80 24.16 -3.87
C ALA A 31 -18.93 24.60 -2.67
N ASN A 32 -17.71 25.10 -2.91
CA ASN A 32 -16.76 25.55 -1.88
C ASN A 32 -17.20 26.87 -1.25
N THR A 33 -18.25 26.80 -0.43
CA THR A 33 -18.90 27.95 0.22
C THR A 33 -19.28 27.59 1.65
N PRO A 34 -19.20 28.52 2.63
CA PRO A 34 -19.43 28.21 4.04
C PRO A 34 -20.80 27.59 4.33
N GLY A 35 -20.79 26.38 4.90
CA GLY A 35 -22.00 25.65 5.30
C GLY A 35 -22.85 25.11 4.14
N ASN A 36 -22.28 25.00 2.95
CA ASN A 36 -22.88 24.28 1.83
C ASN A 36 -22.63 22.78 1.97
N LEU A 37 -23.69 22.01 2.21
CA LEU A 37 -23.61 20.56 2.45
C LEU A 37 -22.96 19.76 1.31
N ASP A 38 -23.09 20.20 0.05
CA ASP A 38 -22.41 19.55 -1.08
C ASP A 38 -20.89 19.74 -0.97
N GLY A 39 -20.45 20.95 -0.64
CA GLY A 39 -19.04 21.26 -0.41
C GLY A 39 -18.48 20.57 0.83
N MET A 40 -19.25 20.51 1.92
CA MET A 40 -18.83 19.86 3.16
C MET A 40 -18.68 18.34 3.01
N LEU A 41 -19.62 17.66 2.34
CA LEU A 41 -19.48 16.24 2.07
C LEU A 41 -18.32 15.97 1.09
N ALA A 42 -18.11 16.83 0.09
CA ALA A 42 -16.95 16.74 -0.79
C ALA A 42 -15.62 16.92 -0.03
N HIS A 43 -15.56 17.87 0.90
CA HIS A 43 -14.41 18.06 1.79
C HIS A 43 -14.17 16.82 2.66
N HIS A 44 -15.21 16.24 3.25
CA HIS A 44 -15.11 15.01 4.05
C HIS A 44 -14.45 13.87 3.25
N ILE A 45 -14.91 13.64 2.03
CA ILE A 45 -14.39 12.62 1.11
C ILE A 45 -12.92 12.89 0.76
N LEU A 46 -12.56 14.14 0.48
CA LEU A 46 -11.25 14.56 -0.02
C LEU A 46 -10.31 15.10 1.07
N SER A 47 -10.65 15.00 2.35
CA SER A 47 -10.00 15.71 3.47
C SER A 47 -8.47 15.51 3.59
N ARG A 48 -7.92 14.48 2.93
CA ARG A 48 -6.47 14.19 2.89
C ARG A 48 -5.78 14.59 1.59
N ARG A 49 -6.51 15.15 0.62
CA ARG A 49 -6.01 15.53 -0.71
C ARG A 49 -5.67 17.01 -0.78
N ARG A 50 -4.63 17.30 -1.55
CA ARG A 50 -4.34 18.67 -2.01
C ARG A 50 -5.04 18.88 -3.36
N LEU A 51 -5.85 19.92 -3.44
CA LEU A 51 -6.54 20.34 -4.66
C LEU A 51 -5.87 21.61 -5.23
N SER A 52 -6.29 22.06 -6.41
CA SER A 52 -5.77 23.30 -6.99
C SER A 52 -6.28 24.58 -6.30
N PHE A 53 -7.10 24.46 -5.26
CA PHE A 53 -7.73 25.57 -4.54
C PHE A 53 -7.79 25.28 -3.04
N ASP A 54 -7.91 26.33 -2.25
CA ASP A 54 -8.08 26.25 -0.81
C ASP A 54 -9.56 26.10 -0.42
N TRP A 55 -9.82 25.30 0.60
CA TRP A 55 -11.17 25.09 1.13
C TRP A 55 -11.66 26.30 1.91
N ASP A 56 -12.88 26.73 1.60
CA ASP A 56 -13.64 27.81 2.24
C ASP A 56 -15.08 27.35 2.56
N THR A 57 -15.23 26.09 2.98
CA THR A 57 -16.53 25.50 3.37
C THR A 57 -16.84 25.66 4.86
N SER A 58 -15.89 26.19 5.66
CA SER A 58 -16.00 26.20 7.13
C SER A 58 -17.16 27.08 7.63
N PRO A 59 -18.14 26.51 8.35
CA PRO A 59 -19.23 27.27 8.98
C PRO A 59 -18.86 27.77 10.38
N MET A 60 -17.61 27.60 10.82
CA MET A 60 -17.21 27.73 12.23
C MET A 60 -16.78 29.14 12.65
N THR A 61 -17.06 30.16 11.85
CA THR A 61 -16.79 31.55 12.24
C THR A 61 -17.91 32.08 13.14
N PRO A 62 -17.61 32.93 14.14
CA PRO A 62 -18.63 33.49 15.03
C PRO A 62 -19.78 34.19 14.27
N ALA A 63 -19.44 34.99 13.25
CA ALA A 63 -20.42 35.69 12.43
C ALA A 63 -21.35 34.72 11.70
N TRP A 64 -20.79 33.67 11.08
CA TRP A 64 -21.60 32.68 10.37
C TRP A 64 -22.56 31.95 11.31
N LEU A 65 -22.11 31.55 12.50
CA LEU A 65 -22.95 30.87 13.50
C LEU A 65 -24.14 31.75 13.92
N THR A 66 -23.90 33.04 14.21
CA THR A 66 -24.97 33.97 14.57
C THR A 66 -25.95 34.20 13.42
N ASP A 67 -25.46 34.43 12.20
CA ASP A 67 -26.32 34.70 11.03
C ASP A 67 -27.19 33.48 10.65
N ASN A 68 -26.75 32.27 11.03
CA ASN A 68 -27.38 31.01 10.66
C ASN A 68 -28.09 30.30 11.82
N GLU A 69 -28.28 30.95 12.97
CA GLU A 69 -28.86 30.34 14.18
C GLU A 69 -30.19 29.63 13.92
N HIS A 70 -31.05 30.25 13.11
CA HIS A 70 -32.36 29.70 12.71
C HIS A 70 -32.27 28.33 12.00
N ARG A 71 -31.13 28.00 11.35
CA ARG A 71 -30.94 26.73 10.64
C ARG A 71 -30.71 25.56 11.58
N PHE A 72 -30.26 25.79 12.80
CA PHE A 72 -29.89 24.74 13.77
C PHE A 72 -31.09 24.04 14.41
N ALA A 73 -32.32 24.54 14.16
CA ALA A 73 -33.56 23.85 14.50
C ALA A 73 -33.89 22.67 13.55
N HIS A 74 -33.13 22.51 12.47
CA HIS A 74 -33.39 21.54 11.40
C HIS A 74 -32.19 20.63 11.16
N SER A 75 -32.45 19.41 10.66
CA SER A 75 -31.43 18.39 10.36
C SER A 75 -30.32 18.90 9.45
N HIS A 76 -30.65 19.76 8.48
CA HIS A 76 -29.68 20.40 7.59
C HIS A 76 -28.63 21.21 8.36
N GLY A 77 -29.06 22.13 9.24
CA GLY A 77 -28.13 22.97 10.00
C GLY A 77 -27.31 22.16 11.01
N LEU A 78 -27.92 21.14 11.61
CA LEU A 78 -27.22 20.21 12.50
C LEU A 78 -26.14 19.41 11.78
N ALA A 79 -26.40 18.95 10.54
CA ALA A 79 -25.40 18.29 9.72
C ALA A 79 -24.22 19.20 9.37
N VAL A 80 -24.50 20.47 9.04
CA VAL A 80 -23.46 21.50 8.81
C VAL A 80 -22.55 21.66 10.03
N LEU A 81 -23.12 21.76 11.24
CA LEU A 81 -22.33 21.84 12.46
C LEU A 81 -21.54 20.56 12.74
N GLY A 82 -22.08 19.38 12.39
CA GLY A 82 -21.39 18.10 12.53
C GLY A 82 -20.09 18.02 11.73
N TYR A 83 -20.13 18.39 10.44
CA TYR A 83 -18.90 18.53 9.65
C TYR A 83 -18.01 19.65 10.20
N GLY A 84 -18.60 20.80 10.54
CA GLY A 84 -17.91 21.98 11.07
C GLY A 84 -17.00 21.66 12.25
N LEU A 85 -17.54 21.01 13.27
CA LEU A 85 -16.82 20.66 14.49
C LEU A 85 -15.81 19.51 14.30
N THR A 86 -16.06 18.61 13.36
CA THR A 86 -15.18 17.44 13.13
C THR A 86 -13.95 17.83 12.31
N GLU A 87 -14.14 18.63 11.27
CA GLU A 87 -13.16 18.78 10.20
C GLU A 87 -12.44 20.12 10.18
N PHE A 88 -13.00 21.16 10.81
CA PHE A 88 -12.47 22.52 10.71
C PHE A 88 -11.92 23.01 12.06
N PRO A 89 -10.65 23.46 12.09
CA PRO A 89 -10.10 24.18 13.23
C PRO A 89 -10.94 25.43 13.53
N SER A 90 -11.20 25.69 14.81
CA SER A 90 -12.03 26.82 15.23
C SER A 90 -11.69 27.25 16.66
N THR A 91 -12.14 28.45 17.05
CA THR A 91 -11.90 28.97 18.39
C THR A 91 -12.74 28.22 19.42
N THR A 92 -12.24 28.12 20.66
CA THR A 92 -12.97 27.47 21.76
C THR A 92 -14.37 28.03 21.95
N ALA A 93 -14.54 29.36 21.78
CA ALA A 93 -15.86 30.00 21.86
C ALA A 93 -16.81 29.54 20.75
N SER A 94 -16.33 29.44 19.51
CA SER A 94 -17.16 28.98 18.38
C SER A 94 -17.51 27.50 18.51
N GLN A 95 -16.58 26.69 19.02
CA GLN A 95 -16.82 25.28 19.32
C GLN A 95 -17.88 25.11 20.42
N ALA A 96 -17.80 25.88 21.50
CA ALA A 96 -18.78 25.85 22.57
C ALA A 96 -20.18 26.25 22.09
N ALA A 97 -20.29 27.36 21.34
CA ALA A 97 -21.57 27.80 20.77
C ALA A 97 -22.17 26.76 19.81
N ALA A 98 -21.35 26.21 18.90
CA ALA A 98 -21.81 25.16 17.98
C ALA A 98 -22.26 23.90 18.73
N ARG A 99 -21.54 23.46 19.78
CA ARG A 99 -21.94 22.33 20.62
C ARG A 99 -23.27 22.57 21.33
N GLU A 100 -23.48 23.78 21.86
CA GLU A 100 -24.74 24.16 22.51
C GLU A 100 -25.93 24.06 21.53
N HIS A 101 -25.80 24.67 20.35
CA HIS A 101 -26.82 24.59 19.31
C HIS A 101 -27.08 23.14 18.87
N LEU A 102 -26.03 22.33 18.76
CA LEU A 102 -26.12 20.94 18.32
C LEU A 102 -26.85 20.07 19.36
N THR A 103 -26.54 20.21 20.65
CA THR A 103 -27.22 19.49 21.74
C THR A 103 -28.71 19.86 21.83
N ALA A 104 -29.03 21.16 21.73
CA ALA A 104 -30.41 21.64 21.74
C ALA A 104 -31.18 21.15 20.51
N GLY A 105 -30.61 21.30 19.31
CA GLY A 105 -31.25 20.93 18.05
C GLY A 105 -31.42 19.41 17.89
N LEU A 106 -30.43 18.60 18.30
CA LEU A 106 -30.56 17.13 18.29
C LEU A 106 -31.70 16.67 19.21
N SER A 107 -31.80 17.26 20.41
CA SER A 107 -32.89 16.95 21.34
C SER A 107 -34.27 17.26 20.75
N ALA A 108 -34.39 18.31 19.93
CA ALA A 108 -35.60 18.64 19.20
C ALA A 108 -35.85 17.70 18.00
N LEU A 109 -34.79 17.32 17.27
CA LEU A 109 -34.87 16.42 16.13
C LEU A 109 -35.32 15.01 16.54
N MET A 110 -34.81 14.49 17.66
CA MET A 110 -35.19 13.18 18.21
C MET A 110 -36.68 13.02 18.51
N ARG A 111 -37.42 14.13 18.70
CA ARG A 111 -38.87 14.11 18.94
C ARG A 111 -39.69 13.98 17.67
N LYS A 112 -39.07 14.12 16.49
CA LYS A 112 -39.73 14.02 15.19
C LYS A 112 -39.63 12.58 14.67
N SER A 113 -40.63 12.14 13.90
CA SER A 113 -40.52 10.86 13.20
C SER A 113 -39.42 10.94 12.13
N PRO A 114 -38.43 10.04 12.15
CA PRO A 114 -37.39 9.96 11.12
C PRO A 114 -37.90 9.35 9.81
N PHE A 115 -39.04 8.65 9.84
CA PHE A 115 -39.70 8.05 8.68
C PHE A 115 -41.03 8.76 8.44
N GLN A 116 -41.02 9.78 7.59
CA GLN A 116 -42.22 10.51 7.17
C GLN A 116 -42.78 9.90 5.89
N ASP A 117 -44.11 9.94 5.74
CA ASP A 117 -44.82 9.32 4.62
C ASP A 117 -44.52 9.97 3.26
N ASP A 118 -44.05 11.22 3.26
CA ASP A 118 -43.65 11.97 2.06
C ASP A 118 -42.23 11.62 1.57
N GLY A 119 -41.46 10.85 2.35
CA GLY A 119 -40.08 10.48 2.05
C GLY A 119 -39.05 11.62 2.17
N VAL A 120 -39.46 12.84 2.54
CA VAL A 120 -38.56 14.01 2.63
C VAL A 120 -37.96 14.08 4.03
N THR A 121 -36.97 13.24 4.27
CA THR A 121 -36.33 13.09 5.58
C THR A 121 -34.81 13.11 5.48
N PHE A 122 -34.13 13.42 6.59
CA PHE A 122 -32.66 13.48 6.62
C PHE A 122 -32.00 12.14 6.32
N VAL A 123 -32.68 11.01 6.55
CA VAL A 123 -32.15 9.66 6.28
C VAL A 123 -32.03 9.35 4.79
N ASN A 124 -32.72 10.12 3.95
CA ASN A 124 -32.70 10.01 2.49
C ASN A 124 -31.75 11.00 1.82
N ASP A 125 -31.04 11.82 2.59
CA ASP A 125 -30.05 12.77 2.10
C ASP A 125 -28.64 12.36 2.58
N PRO A 126 -27.75 11.87 1.67
CA PRO A 126 -26.39 11.47 2.02
C PRO A 126 -25.60 12.51 2.81
N ARG A 127 -25.83 13.79 2.50
CA ARG A 127 -25.09 14.89 3.12
C ARG A 127 -25.51 15.08 4.56
N GLN A 128 -26.82 14.95 4.83
CA GLN A 128 -27.36 15.10 6.17
C GLN A 128 -27.08 13.88 7.04
N ILE A 129 -27.19 12.65 6.51
CA ILE A 129 -26.97 11.44 7.32
C ILE A 129 -25.52 11.33 7.79
N VAL A 130 -24.54 11.60 6.91
CA VAL A 130 -23.12 11.62 7.28
C VAL A 130 -22.83 12.76 8.25
N GLY A 131 -23.29 13.98 7.96
CA GLY A 131 -23.10 15.12 8.86
C GLY A 131 -23.71 14.92 10.24
N LEU A 132 -24.88 14.28 10.34
CA LEU A 132 -25.51 13.93 11.62
C LEU A 132 -24.76 12.82 12.36
N ALA A 133 -24.20 11.82 11.65
CA ALA A 133 -23.36 10.80 12.28
C ALA A 133 -22.10 11.42 12.91
N LEU A 134 -21.48 12.39 12.22
CA LEU A 134 -20.37 13.19 12.76
C LEU A 134 -20.82 14.06 13.95
N ALA A 135 -21.97 14.71 13.84
CA ALA A 135 -22.56 15.54 14.89
C ALA A 135 -22.74 14.77 16.20
N VAL A 136 -23.47 13.64 16.18
CA VAL A 136 -23.74 12.84 17.39
C VAL A 136 -22.49 12.18 17.96
N THR A 137 -21.47 11.94 17.14
CA THR A 137 -20.17 11.46 17.61
C THR A 137 -19.40 12.55 18.34
N THR A 138 -19.45 13.78 17.85
CA THR A 138 -18.70 14.91 18.40
C THR A 138 -19.23 15.38 19.75
N VAL A 139 -20.55 15.33 19.96
CA VAL A 139 -21.21 15.70 21.24
C VAL A 139 -21.59 14.47 22.07
N HIS A 140 -20.91 13.34 21.88
CA HIS A 140 -21.27 12.11 22.59
C HIS A 140 -21.31 12.28 24.11
N ASP A 141 -20.38 13.06 24.67
CA ASP A 141 -20.31 13.32 26.12
C ASP A 141 -21.47 14.22 26.59
N ASP A 142 -21.93 15.15 25.74
CA ASP A 142 -22.97 16.13 26.07
C ASP A 142 -24.39 15.56 25.85
N ALA A 143 -24.54 14.66 24.87
CA ALA A 143 -25.83 14.08 24.45
C ALA A 143 -25.70 12.60 24.01
N PRO A 144 -25.34 11.67 24.93
CA PRO A 144 -25.08 10.27 24.59
C PRO A 144 -26.28 9.56 23.94
N GLN A 145 -27.50 9.94 24.34
CA GLN A 145 -28.76 9.41 23.79
C GLN A 145 -28.93 9.66 22.29
N ALA A 146 -28.35 10.73 21.75
CA ALA A 146 -28.47 11.07 20.33
C ALA A 146 -27.70 10.07 19.45
N ARG A 147 -26.55 9.59 19.93
CA ARG A 147 -25.76 8.55 19.24
C ARG A 147 -26.53 7.23 19.16
N VAL A 148 -27.12 6.82 20.28
CA VAL A 148 -27.93 5.59 20.36
C VAL A 148 -29.15 5.70 19.43
N TRP A 149 -29.88 6.81 19.50
CA TRP A 149 -31.03 7.06 18.65
C TRP A 149 -30.71 6.98 17.15
N LEU A 150 -29.61 7.61 16.70
CA LEU A 150 -29.24 7.56 15.28
C LEU A 150 -28.81 6.15 14.85
N ALA A 151 -28.11 5.42 15.72
CA ALA A 151 -27.74 4.03 15.46
C ALA A 151 -28.98 3.13 15.32
N GLU A 152 -29.99 3.29 16.17
CA GLU A 152 -31.27 2.57 16.09
C GLU A 152 -32.00 2.87 14.77
N ILE A 153 -32.03 4.14 14.34
CA ILE A 153 -32.63 4.53 13.04
C ILE A 153 -31.90 3.84 11.88
N LEU A 154 -30.57 3.79 11.91
CA LEU A 154 -29.78 3.14 10.88
C LEU A 154 -29.92 1.61 10.88
N GLN A 155 -30.41 0.99 11.96
CA GLN A 155 -30.68 -0.44 12.03
C GLN A 155 -32.17 -0.79 11.83
N ASP A 156 -33.05 0.21 11.77
CA ASP A 156 -34.48 0.00 11.61
C ASP A 156 -34.81 -0.59 10.23
N SER A 157 -35.58 -1.68 10.23
CA SER A 157 -36.07 -2.36 9.01
C SER A 157 -36.86 -1.47 8.03
N ARG A 158 -37.40 -0.34 8.50
CA ARG A 158 -38.10 0.65 7.68
C ARG A 158 -37.16 1.52 6.86
N LEU A 159 -35.89 1.61 7.24
CA LEU A 159 -34.88 2.36 6.49
C LEU A 159 -34.61 1.63 5.17
N ARG A 160 -35.14 2.20 4.09
CA ARG A 160 -34.89 1.74 2.72
C ARG A 160 -34.02 2.77 2.02
N HIS A 161 -33.01 2.31 1.29
CA HIS A 161 -32.24 3.17 0.40
C HIS A 161 -32.92 3.21 -0.98
N ALA A 162 -33.13 4.41 -1.51
CA ALA A 162 -33.73 4.61 -2.83
C ALA A 162 -32.80 4.19 -3.99
N ASN A 163 -31.49 4.21 -3.75
CA ASN A 163 -30.46 3.80 -4.70
C ASN A 163 -29.22 3.27 -3.95
N VAL A 164 -28.29 2.66 -4.68
CA VAL A 164 -27.08 2.05 -4.12
C VAL A 164 -26.21 3.12 -3.45
N LEU A 165 -26.05 4.29 -4.07
CA LEU A 165 -25.24 5.38 -3.53
C LEU A 165 -25.68 5.80 -2.11
N LEU A 166 -26.98 5.98 -1.90
CA LEU A 166 -27.53 6.32 -0.59
C LEU A 166 -27.29 5.18 0.42
N GLY A 167 -27.44 3.92 -0.01
CA GLY A 167 -27.13 2.76 0.82
C GLY A 167 -25.68 2.75 1.30
N LEU A 168 -24.74 3.06 0.41
CA LEU A 168 -23.30 3.17 0.74
C LEU A 168 -23.03 4.31 1.75
N PHE A 169 -23.65 5.48 1.60
CA PHE A 169 -23.50 6.55 2.59
C PHE A 169 -24.15 6.24 3.95
N GLN A 170 -25.23 5.45 3.96
CA GLN A 170 -25.81 4.95 5.21
C GLN A 170 -24.87 3.96 5.90
N GLU A 171 -24.18 3.09 5.16
CA GLU A 171 -23.12 2.24 5.72
C GLU A 171 -21.95 3.05 6.27
N HIS A 172 -21.55 4.11 5.56
CA HIS A 172 -20.53 5.02 6.07
C HIS A 172 -20.93 5.65 7.40
N ALA A 173 -22.19 6.11 7.51
CA ALA A 173 -22.73 6.63 8.76
C ALA A 173 -22.71 5.56 9.88
N ARG A 174 -23.05 4.29 9.57
CA ARG A 174 -22.94 3.17 10.51
C ARG A 174 -21.51 2.96 10.99
N HIS A 175 -20.53 3.08 10.08
CA HIS A 175 -19.10 2.97 10.39
C HIS A 175 -18.64 4.10 11.33
N ILE A 176 -19.02 5.35 11.06
CA ILE A 176 -18.76 6.51 11.96
C ILE A 176 -19.31 6.24 13.37
N LEU A 177 -20.48 5.63 13.48
CA LEU A 177 -21.10 5.27 14.75
C LEU A 177 -20.51 4.01 15.41
N GLY A 178 -19.57 3.32 14.76
CA GLY A 178 -18.98 2.08 15.27
C GLY A 178 -19.98 0.92 15.36
N THR A 179 -21.03 0.96 14.55
CA THR A 179 -22.03 -0.12 14.46
C THR A 179 -21.59 -1.15 13.41
N THR A 180 -21.99 -2.41 13.58
CA THR A 180 -21.62 -3.50 12.68
C THR A 180 -22.26 -3.29 11.30
N ALA A 181 -21.42 -3.12 10.27
CA ALA A 181 -21.83 -2.91 8.88
C ALA A 181 -22.28 -4.23 8.23
N THR A 182 -23.32 -4.17 7.38
CA THR A 182 -23.98 -5.37 6.82
C THR A 182 -24.50 -5.17 5.41
N LEU A 183 -23.95 -4.27 4.59
CA LEU A 183 -24.35 -4.17 3.18
C LEU A 183 -23.46 -5.07 2.29
N PRO A 184 -23.89 -6.31 1.96
CA PRO A 184 -23.22 -7.10 0.94
C PRO A 184 -23.56 -6.49 -0.43
N VAL A 185 -22.72 -5.58 -0.92
CA VAL A 185 -22.85 -5.08 -2.29
C VAL A 185 -21.91 -5.86 -3.20
N ASP A 186 -22.46 -6.59 -4.17
CA ASP A 186 -21.65 -7.21 -5.22
C ASP A 186 -21.11 -6.12 -6.15
N ALA A 187 -19.80 -5.84 -6.07
CA ALA A 187 -19.13 -4.85 -6.91
C ALA A 187 -19.40 -5.06 -8.42
N ARG A 188 -19.65 -6.29 -8.87
CA ARG A 188 -19.89 -6.62 -10.28
C ARG A 188 -21.24 -6.09 -10.78
N SER A 189 -22.20 -5.93 -9.88
CA SER A 189 -23.55 -5.45 -10.17
C SER A 189 -23.66 -3.92 -10.29
N ILE A 190 -22.64 -3.19 -9.83
CA ILE A 190 -22.59 -1.74 -9.93
C ILE A 190 -22.10 -1.33 -11.32
N HIS A 191 -22.90 -0.52 -12.01
CA HIS A 191 -22.61 0.01 -13.34
C HIS A 191 -22.44 1.53 -13.37
N ASP A 192 -23.00 2.26 -12.40
CA ASP A 192 -22.80 3.71 -12.29
C ASP A 192 -21.39 4.00 -11.75
N PRO A 193 -20.59 4.85 -12.42
CA PRO A 193 -19.20 5.11 -12.01
C PRO A 193 -19.11 5.80 -10.64
N VAL A 194 -20.13 6.59 -10.25
CA VAL A 194 -20.12 7.27 -8.95
C VAL A 194 -20.43 6.28 -7.82
N GLU A 195 -21.39 5.38 -8.03
CA GLU A 195 -21.65 4.28 -7.09
C GLU A 195 -20.41 3.38 -6.94
N ALA A 196 -19.75 3.06 -8.04
CA ALA A 196 -18.52 2.27 -8.03
C ALA A 196 -17.36 3.00 -7.31
N ALA A 197 -17.23 4.31 -7.51
CA ALA A 197 -16.26 5.13 -6.79
C ALA A 197 -16.58 5.24 -5.30
N CYS A 198 -17.85 5.30 -4.91
CA CYS A 198 -18.26 5.30 -3.50
C CYS A 198 -17.92 3.97 -2.81
N LEU A 199 -18.22 2.84 -3.47
CA LEU A 199 -17.85 1.53 -2.96
C LEU A 199 -16.33 1.43 -2.81
N HIS A 200 -15.57 1.84 -3.84
CA HIS A 200 -14.11 1.87 -3.80
C HIS A 200 -13.58 2.70 -2.63
N TRP A 201 -14.11 3.91 -2.43
CA TRP A 201 -13.72 4.80 -1.34
C TRP A 201 -13.96 4.17 0.04
N LEU A 202 -15.09 3.49 0.24
CA LEU A 202 -15.39 2.80 1.50
C LEU A 202 -14.47 1.58 1.72
N THR A 203 -14.25 0.78 0.68
CA THR A 203 -13.38 -0.40 0.77
C THR A 203 -11.94 0.00 1.09
N VAL A 204 -11.41 1.03 0.43
CA VAL A 204 -10.05 1.53 0.68
C VAL A 204 -9.91 2.20 2.05
N SER A 205 -10.98 2.79 2.57
CA SER A 205 -10.99 3.41 3.90
C SER A 205 -11.09 2.39 5.03
N ALA A 206 -11.49 1.15 4.75
CA ALA A 206 -11.52 0.07 5.72
C ALA A 206 -10.10 -0.38 6.10
N ARG A 207 -9.86 -0.56 7.41
CA ARG A 207 -8.60 -1.14 7.90
C ARG A 207 -8.65 -2.66 7.69
N ASP A 208 -7.60 -3.21 7.09
CA ASP A 208 -7.37 -4.64 6.88
C ASP A 208 -8.30 -5.31 5.84
N ILE A 209 -7.94 -5.17 4.56
CA ILE A 209 -8.64 -5.80 3.42
C ILE A 209 -8.06 -7.21 3.17
N PRO A 210 -8.86 -8.30 3.24
CA PRO A 210 -8.43 -9.65 2.90
C PRO A 210 -7.89 -9.78 1.47
N GLN A 211 -6.94 -10.70 1.23
CA GLN A 211 -6.33 -10.90 -0.10
C GLN A 211 -7.36 -11.18 -1.22
N THR A 212 -8.41 -11.96 -0.96
CA THR A 212 -9.48 -12.23 -1.95
C THR A 212 -10.21 -10.96 -2.38
N GLU A 213 -10.39 -10.01 -1.46
CA GLU A 213 -11.02 -8.72 -1.74
C GLU A 213 -10.06 -7.77 -2.48
N GLN A 214 -8.74 -7.93 -2.34
CA GLN A 214 -7.75 -7.16 -3.11
C GLN A 214 -7.82 -7.44 -4.62
N ASP A 215 -8.07 -8.68 -5.02
CA ASP A 215 -8.26 -9.03 -6.44
C ASP A 215 -9.53 -8.40 -7.03
N GLU A 216 -10.62 -8.41 -6.26
CA GLU A 216 -11.86 -7.75 -6.67
C GLU A 216 -11.71 -6.23 -6.72
N LEU A 217 -10.98 -5.65 -5.77
CA LEU A 217 -10.64 -4.23 -5.74
C LEU A 217 -9.83 -3.83 -6.99
N ARG A 218 -8.81 -4.61 -7.39
CA ARG A 218 -8.05 -4.35 -8.63
C ARG A 218 -8.93 -4.35 -9.88
N ARG A 219 -9.88 -5.29 -9.97
CA ARG A 219 -10.84 -5.33 -11.09
C ARG A 219 -11.77 -4.12 -11.08
N LEU A 220 -12.25 -3.73 -9.91
CA LEU A 220 -13.07 -2.53 -9.73
C LEU A 220 -12.30 -1.27 -10.17
N GLN A 221 -11.04 -1.13 -9.77
CA GLN A 221 -10.18 -0.01 -10.13
C GLN A 221 -9.95 0.09 -11.65
N SER A 222 -9.66 -1.03 -12.32
CA SER A 222 -9.45 -1.06 -13.77
C SER A 222 -10.70 -0.63 -14.56
N ARG A 223 -11.88 -1.13 -14.14
CA ARG A 223 -13.16 -0.72 -14.73
C ARG A 223 -13.44 0.76 -14.46
N LEU A 224 -13.29 1.19 -13.21
CA LEU A 224 -13.61 2.55 -12.77
C LEU A 224 -12.76 3.60 -13.50
N LEU A 225 -11.47 3.35 -13.70
CA LEU A 225 -10.61 4.26 -14.47
C LEU A 225 -11.08 4.39 -15.92
N THR A 226 -11.50 3.29 -16.54
CA THR A 226 -12.04 3.29 -17.90
C THR A 226 -13.34 4.07 -17.97
N ASP A 227 -14.26 3.82 -17.04
CA ASP A 227 -15.56 4.48 -16.99
C ASP A 227 -15.42 5.99 -16.74
N ILE A 228 -14.53 6.41 -15.83
CA ILE A 228 -14.27 7.83 -15.55
C ILE A 228 -13.76 8.57 -16.80
N LEU A 229 -12.90 7.92 -17.59
CA LEU A 229 -12.36 8.50 -18.83
C LEU A 229 -13.40 8.65 -19.94
N LEU A 230 -14.42 7.78 -19.94
CA LEU A 230 -15.46 7.74 -20.98
C LEU A 230 -16.74 8.46 -20.57
N THR A 231 -16.92 8.78 -19.30
CA THR A 231 -18.13 9.43 -18.77
C THR A 231 -18.06 10.94 -18.92
N ASP A 232 -19.11 11.54 -19.50
CA ASP A 232 -19.32 12.98 -19.42
C ASP A 232 -19.84 13.35 -18.02
N ALA A 233 -18.95 13.91 -17.20
CA ALA A 233 -19.26 14.32 -15.83
C ALA A 233 -20.00 15.67 -15.73
N GLY A 234 -20.41 16.27 -16.85
CA GLY A 234 -20.89 17.65 -16.96
C GLY A 234 -22.05 18.09 -16.06
N GLN A 235 -22.67 17.21 -15.28
CA GLN A 235 -23.79 17.49 -14.36
C GLN A 235 -23.63 16.86 -12.96
N ALA A 236 -22.44 16.39 -12.58
CA ALA A 236 -22.25 15.80 -11.25
C ALA A 236 -22.31 16.86 -10.14
N SER A 237 -22.99 16.55 -9.02
CA SER A 237 -22.88 17.37 -7.79
C SER A 237 -21.49 17.25 -7.17
N ALA A 238 -21.10 18.20 -6.33
CA ALA A 238 -19.75 18.22 -5.74
C ALA A 238 -19.38 16.92 -5.00
N PRO A 239 -20.26 16.27 -4.20
CA PRO A 239 -19.93 14.97 -3.60
C PRO A 239 -19.68 13.87 -4.62
N ARG A 240 -20.45 13.85 -5.71
CA ARG A 240 -20.26 12.86 -6.79
C ARG A 240 -18.94 13.10 -7.51
N ALA A 241 -18.62 14.36 -7.80
CA ALA A 241 -17.33 14.74 -8.38
C ALA A 241 -16.16 14.40 -7.45
N ALA A 242 -16.31 14.60 -6.14
CA ALA A 242 -15.32 14.27 -5.13
C ALA A 242 -15.02 12.76 -5.07
N LEU A 243 -16.04 11.90 -5.15
CA LEU A 243 -15.86 10.45 -5.22
C LEU A 243 -15.05 10.03 -6.45
N LEU A 244 -15.40 10.55 -7.64
CA LEU A 244 -14.68 10.22 -8.88
C LEU A 244 -13.23 10.73 -8.84
N LEU A 245 -13.02 11.92 -8.28
CA LEU A 245 -11.69 12.52 -8.13
C LEU A 245 -10.83 11.70 -7.14
N GLU A 246 -11.39 11.34 -5.99
CA GLU A 246 -10.69 10.53 -4.98
C GLU A 246 -10.32 9.16 -5.54
N ALA A 247 -11.25 8.49 -6.23
CA ALA A 247 -10.97 7.21 -6.86
C ALA A 247 -9.87 7.33 -7.93
N THR A 248 -9.94 8.34 -8.80
CA THR A 248 -8.91 8.58 -9.83
C THR A 248 -7.54 8.80 -9.19
N ALA A 249 -7.46 9.68 -8.20
CA ALA A 249 -6.21 9.99 -7.52
C ALA A 249 -5.65 8.75 -6.81
N HIS A 250 -6.49 7.99 -6.12
CA HIS A 250 -6.06 6.78 -5.43
C HIS A 250 -5.60 5.69 -6.40
N ILE A 251 -6.32 5.46 -7.51
CA ILE A 251 -5.95 4.48 -8.52
C ILE A 251 -4.60 4.86 -9.15
N VAL A 252 -4.43 6.13 -9.53
CA VAL A 252 -3.17 6.60 -10.14
C VAL A 252 -2.02 6.47 -9.14
N THR A 253 -2.19 6.86 -7.88
CA THR A 253 -1.15 6.68 -6.86
C THR A 253 -0.82 5.19 -6.64
N ALA A 254 -1.82 4.33 -6.45
CA ALA A 254 -1.62 2.90 -6.27
C ALA A 254 -0.95 2.25 -7.47
N SER A 255 -1.34 2.61 -8.70
CA SER A 255 -0.68 2.13 -9.93
C SER A 255 0.74 2.64 -10.07
N ILE A 256 1.03 3.88 -9.63
CA ILE A 256 2.39 4.40 -9.58
C ILE A 256 3.21 3.60 -8.57
N ASP A 257 2.68 3.33 -7.38
CA ASP A 257 3.37 2.52 -6.37
C ASP A 257 3.62 1.09 -6.88
N GLU A 258 2.63 0.44 -7.52
CA GLU A 258 2.81 -0.87 -8.16
C GLU A 258 3.84 -0.84 -9.32
N THR A 259 3.90 0.27 -10.06
CA THR A 259 4.86 0.46 -11.16
C THR A 259 6.27 0.76 -10.65
N LEU A 260 6.39 1.58 -9.59
CA LEU A 260 7.63 1.97 -8.91
C LEU A 260 8.19 0.85 -8.02
N LEU A 261 7.33 -0.05 -7.53
CA LEU A 261 7.69 -1.25 -6.78
C LEU A 261 7.54 -2.49 -7.65
N SER A 262 7.74 -2.35 -8.96
CA SER A 262 7.64 -3.46 -9.90
C SER A 262 8.86 -4.39 -9.85
N ARG A 263 8.73 -5.56 -10.46
CA ARG A 263 9.82 -6.56 -10.54
C ARG A 263 11.10 -6.02 -11.18
N SER A 264 10.99 -5.11 -12.16
CA SER A 264 12.15 -4.44 -12.75
C SER A 264 12.84 -3.50 -11.77
N HIS A 265 12.13 -2.95 -10.78
CA HIS A 265 12.74 -2.12 -9.74
C HIS A 265 13.59 -2.92 -8.76
N VAL A 266 13.26 -4.20 -8.50
CA VAL A 266 14.16 -5.10 -7.75
C VAL A 266 15.51 -5.20 -8.46
N GLY A 267 15.51 -5.43 -9.78
CA GLY A 267 16.74 -5.44 -10.58
C GLY A 267 17.50 -4.11 -10.52
N VAL A 268 16.79 -2.98 -10.62
CA VAL A 268 17.41 -1.65 -10.46
C VAL A 268 18.03 -1.48 -9.07
N LEU A 269 17.32 -1.77 -7.99
CA LEU A 269 17.84 -1.66 -6.62
C LEU A 269 19.09 -2.52 -6.41
N LEU A 270 19.03 -3.78 -6.85
CA LEU A 270 20.15 -4.71 -6.78
C LEU A 270 21.35 -4.23 -7.62
N SER A 271 21.12 -3.66 -8.81
CA SER A 271 22.19 -3.09 -9.64
C SER A 271 22.88 -1.88 -8.99
N ARG A 272 22.23 -1.21 -8.02
CA ARG A 272 22.83 -0.12 -7.24
C ARG A 272 23.71 -0.60 -6.09
N PHE A 273 23.87 -1.91 -5.89
CA PHE A 273 24.70 -2.48 -4.83
C PHE A 273 26.10 -1.87 -4.80
N GLU A 274 26.81 -1.82 -5.93
CA GLU A 274 28.16 -1.24 -5.98
C GLU A 274 28.20 0.24 -5.53
N ALA A 275 27.15 1.01 -5.87
CA ALA A 275 27.02 2.40 -5.45
C ALA A 275 26.74 2.53 -3.95
N ALA A 276 25.86 1.68 -3.39
CA ALA A 276 25.59 1.60 -1.96
C ALA A 276 26.87 1.23 -1.18
N MET A 277 27.68 0.34 -1.75
CA MET A 277 28.93 -0.11 -1.16
C MET A 277 30.05 0.94 -1.16
N ARG A 278 29.90 2.08 -1.85
CA ARG A 278 30.93 3.15 -1.85
C ARG A 278 31.26 3.68 -0.45
N GLN A 279 30.28 3.67 0.46
CA GLN A 279 30.44 4.11 1.84
C GLN A 279 30.62 2.93 2.81
N TRP A 280 30.83 1.71 2.29
CA TRP A 280 31.01 0.54 3.14
C TRP A 280 32.32 0.66 3.95
N ARG A 281 32.20 0.53 5.26
CA ARG A 281 33.30 0.93 6.16
C ARG A 281 34.38 -0.14 6.23
N HIS A 282 35.57 0.23 5.75
CA HIS A 282 36.80 -0.54 5.93
C HIS A 282 37.96 0.40 6.25
N ASP A 283 38.16 0.70 7.53
CA ASP A 283 39.21 1.59 7.99
C ASP A 283 40.60 0.94 7.89
N GLY A 284 41.61 1.72 7.50
CA GLY A 284 43.02 1.32 7.47
C GLY A 284 43.60 1.10 8.88
N ASP A 285 44.83 0.61 8.96
CA ASP A 285 45.55 0.42 10.23
C ASP A 285 46.04 1.75 10.83
N ASP A 286 45.79 2.88 10.16
CA ASP A 286 46.20 4.24 10.53
C ASP A 286 45.30 4.89 11.58
N ARG A 287 44.15 4.30 11.90
CA ARG A 287 43.22 4.80 12.92
C ARG A 287 43.40 4.07 14.26
N ASP A 288 43.25 4.80 15.36
CA ASP A 288 43.31 4.26 16.73
C ASP A 288 42.19 3.25 17.03
N SER A 289 41.08 3.30 16.29
CA SER A 289 39.94 2.38 16.44
C SER A 289 39.30 2.10 15.07
N PRO A 290 39.95 1.26 14.25
CA PRO A 290 39.51 1.03 12.89
C PRO A 290 38.23 0.16 12.90
N ILE A 291 37.19 0.62 12.22
CA ILE A 291 36.00 -0.20 11.99
C ILE A 291 36.13 -0.85 10.62
N ARG A 292 35.98 -2.18 10.62
CA ARG A 292 36.05 -3.02 9.42
C ARG A 292 34.83 -3.91 9.39
N TRP A 293 34.07 -3.82 8.30
CA TRP A 293 33.00 -4.76 8.01
C TRP A 293 33.42 -5.67 6.86
N PRO A 294 34.04 -6.83 7.14
CA PRO A 294 34.51 -7.73 6.11
C PRO A 294 33.33 -8.43 5.43
N ILE A 295 33.48 -8.73 4.14
CA ILE A 295 32.57 -9.59 3.38
C ILE A 295 33.35 -10.85 3.03
N THR A 296 32.93 -12.00 3.58
CA THR A 296 33.69 -13.25 3.47
C THR A 296 32.86 -14.44 3.00
N SER A 297 31.54 -14.27 2.96
CA SER A 297 30.57 -15.29 2.65
C SER A 297 29.31 -14.68 2.04
N GLU A 298 28.51 -15.57 1.46
CA GLU A 298 27.19 -15.29 0.91
C GLU A 298 26.24 -14.70 1.96
N ARG A 299 26.32 -15.15 3.21
CA ARG A 299 25.45 -14.67 4.27
C ARG A 299 25.67 -13.18 4.60
N GLU A 300 26.90 -12.68 4.50
CA GLU A 300 27.13 -11.24 4.64
C GLU A 300 26.50 -10.45 3.49
N ILE A 301 26.50 -10.98 2.27
CA ILE A 301 25.81 -10.36 1.13
C ILE A 301 24.31 -10.37 1.33
N GLN A 302 23.74 -11.50 1.77
CA GLN A 302 22.31 -11.60 2.11
C GLN A 302 21.91 -10.52 3.14
N ASN A 303 22.69 -10.33 4.21
CA ASN A 303 22.43 -9.27 5.20
C ASN A 303 22.45 -7.85 4.58
N ILE A 304 23.36 -7.58 3.65
CA ILE A 304 23.42 -6.28 2.97
C ILE A 304 22.20 -6.10 2.06
N LEU A 305 21.82 -7.14 1.31
CA LEU A 305 20.63 -7.10 0.46
C LEU A 305 19.35 -6.92 1.26
N TRP A 306 19.25 -7.55 2.44
CA TRP A 306 18.17 -7.30 3.37
C TRP A 306 18.05 -5.82 3.74
N LEU A 307 19.16 -5.17 4.10
CA LEU A 307 19.18 -3.74 4.42
C LEU A 307 18.79 -2.86 3.23
N MET A 308 19.09 -3.29 2.00
CA MET A 308 18.71 -2.57 0.78
C MET A 308 17.24 -2.76 0.41
N LEU A 309 16.69 -3.96 0.59
CA LEU A 309 15.37 -4.35 0.10
C LEU A 309 14.27 -4.10 1.14
N ARG A 310 14.51 -4.39 2.42
CA ARG A 310 13.49 -4.33 3.48
C ARG A 310 12.83 -2.95 3.66
N PRO A 311 13.53 -1.81 3.50
CA PRO A 311 12.89 -0.49 3.56
C PRO A 311 11.94 -0.19 2.39
N VAL A 312 12.04 -0.96 1.30
CA VAL A 312 11.27 -0.76 0.07
C VAL A 312 10.12 -1.76 -0.04
N PHE A 313 10.31 -2.99 0.43
CA PHE A 313 9.32 -4.08 0.37
C PHE A 313 8.92 -4.52 1.77
N ASP A 314 7.69 -4.21 2.16
CA ASP A 314 7.18 -4.49 3.51
C ASP A 314 6.94 -5.97 3.78
N ASP A 315 6.72 -6.76 2.74
CA ASP A 315 6.47 -8.19 2.78
C ASP A 315 7.69 -9.04 2.40
N LEU A 316 8.90 -8.46 2.40
CA LEU A 316 10.13 -9.23 2.19
C LEU A 316 10.28 -10.32 3.25
N VAL A 317 10.39 -11.58 2.81
CA VAL A 317 10.58 -12.76 3.67
C VAL A 317 12.00 -13.30 3.51
N GLU A 318 12.66 -13.57 4.64
CA GLU A 318 13.94 -14.27 4.71
C GLU A 318 13.71 -15.79 4.70
N GLU A 319 14.50 -16.53 3.92
CA GLU A 319 14.53 -18.01 3.93
C GLU A 319 13.15 -18.68 3.77
N GLU A 320 12.47 -18.44 2.65
CA GLU A 320 11.12 -18.98 2.39
C GLU A 320 11.16 -20.52 2.19
N PRO A 321 10.52 -21.32 3.07
CA PRO A 321 10.42 -22.76 2.86
C PRO A 321 9.38 -23.07 1.78
N LEU A 322 9.84 -23.60 0.65
CA LEU A 322 8.96 -23.92 -0.47
C LEU A 322 8.32 -25.31 -0.29
N ARG A 323 7.17 -25.54 -0.95
CA ARG A 323 6.50 -26.84 -0.91
C ARG A 323 7.46 -27.94 -1.39
N ARG A 324 7.51 -29.06 -0.66
CA ARG A 324 8.36 -30.19 -1.01
C ARG A 324 7.98 -30.75 -2.39
N LEU A 325 8.95 -30.80 -3.30
CA LEU A 325 8.87 -31.57 -4.52
C LEU A 325 9.70 -32.84 -4.33
N GLY A 326 9.02 -33.99 -4.27
CA GLY A 326 9.66 -35.27 -3.98
C GLY A 326 10.27 -35.33 -2.57
N HIS A 327 11.55 -35.71 -2.48
CA HIS A 327 12.30 -35.84 -1.22
C HIS A 327 13.11 -34.59 -0.83
N SER A 328 13.10 -33.55 -1.67
CA SER A 328 13.90 -32.34 -1.48
C SER A 328 13.07 -31.23 -0.82
N THR A 329 13.69 -30.53 0.15
CA THR A 329 13.15 -29.27 0.68
C THR A 329 13.94 -28.14 0.06
N TYR A 330 13.23 -27.27 -0.65
CA TYR A 330 13.77 -26.15 -1.41
C TYR A 330 13.61 -24.86 -0.58
N ARG A 331 14.63 -24.01 -0.56
CA ARG A 331 14.64 -22.80 0.25
C ARG A 331 15.36 -21.68 -0.49
N ALA A 332 14.60 -20.71 -0.96
CA ALA A 332 15.14 -19.51 -1.59
C ALA A 332 15.64 -18.53 -0.51
N ASP A 333 16.63 -17.71 -0.86
CA ASP A 333 17.22 -16.75 0.08
C ASP A 333 16.23 -15.65 0.47
N PHE A 334 15.53 -15.07 -0.51
CA PHE A 334 14.45 -14.11 -0.26
C PHE A 334 13.20 -14.39 -1.11
N GLY A 335 12.05 -14.10 -0.52
CA GLY A 335 10.76 -14.04 -1.20
C GLY A 335 10.16 -12.64 -1.11
N VAL A 336 9.57 -12.15 -2.20
CA VAL A 336 8.71 -10.98 -2.24
C VAL A 336 7.31 -11.43 -2.71
N PRO A 337 6.43 -11.85 -1.79
CA PRO A 337 5.11 -12.43 -2.11
C PRO A 337 4.24 -11.53 -2.98
N SER A 338 4.19 -10.23 -2.68
CA SER A 338 3.42 -9.22 -3.42
C SER A 338 3.80 -9.16 -4.89
N LEU A 339 5.06 -9.48 -5.22
CA LEU A 339 5.56 -9.54 -6.58
C LEU A 339 5.54 -10.95 -7.16
N GLY A 340 5.29 -11.99 -6.35
CA GLY A 340 5.47 -13.39 -6.73
C GLY A 340 6.89 -13.69 -7.21
N LEU A 341 7.88 -13.04 -6.59
CA LEU A 341 9.29 -13.06 -6.98
C LEU A 341 10.15 -13.72 -5.91
N LEU A 342 11.08 -14.59 -6.33
CA LEU A 342 12.18 -15.10 -5.50
C LEU A 342 13.49 -14.41 -5.87
N ILE A 343 14.37 -14.24 -4.90
CA ILE A 343 15.73 -13.73 -5.12
C ILE A 343 16.71 -14.79 -4.61
N GLU A 344 17.56 -15.27 -5.50
CA GLU A 344 18.62 -16.24 -5.21
C GLU A 344 19.97 -15.52 -5.20
N VAL A 345 20.77 -15.74 -4.16
CA VAL A 345 22.05 -15.06 -3.93
C VAL A 345 23.20 -16.05 -4.04
N LYS A 346 24.24 -15.72 -4.81
CA LYS A 346 25.47 -16.53 -4.91
C LYS A 346 26.72 -15.71 -4.65
N TYR A 347 27.71 -16.33 -4.01
CA TYR A 347 29.00 -15.69 -3.69
C TYR A 347 30.18 -16.32 -4.44
N ALA A 348 30.68 -15.67 -5.50
CA ALA A 348 31.80 -16.19 -6.30
C ALA A 348 33.16 -15.88 -5.66
N ARG A 349 33.93 -16.92 -5.32
CA ARG A 349 35.28 -16.83 -4.76
C ARG A 349 36.37 -16.93 -5.82
N LYS A 350 36.05 -17.51 -6.97
CA LYS A 350 36.92 -17.73 -8.14
C LYS A 350 36.05 -17.88 -9.39
N ALA A 351 36.64 -17.65 -10.57
CA ALA A 351 35.97 -17.82 -11.88
C ALA A 351 35.27 -19.18 -12.03
N ALA A 352 35.85 -20.26 -11.51
CA ALA A 352 35.27 -21.60 -11.63
C ALA A 352 33.92 -21.77 -10.90
N ASP A 353 33.56 -20.87 -9.99
CA ASP A 353 32.32 -20.96 -9.22
C ASP A 353 31.09 -20.58 -10.08
N PHE A 354 31.25 -19.73 -11.10
CA PHE A 354 30.18 -19.33 -12.00
C PHE A 354 29.53 -20.53 -12.70
N LYS A 355 30.37 -21.48 -13.16
CA LYS A 355 29.88 -22.72 -13.78
C LYS A 355 29.12 -23.62 -12.81
N SER A 356 29.50 -23.66 -11.53
CA SER A 356 28.72 -24.39 -10.53
C SER A 356 27.40 -23.69 -10.23
N PHE A 357 27.39 -22.36 -10.16
CA PHE A 357 26.17 -21.59 -9.91
C PHE A 357 25.14 -21.78 -11.02
N GLU A 358 25.53 -21.80 -12.28
CA GLU A 358 24.61 -22.09 -13.39
C GLU A 358 23.86 -23.41 -13.19
N LYS A 359 24.56 -24.45 -12.70
CA LYS A 359 23.95 -25.75 -12.44
C LYS A 359 23.03 -25.72 -11.22
N GLU A 360 23.50 -25.17 -10.11
CA GLU A 360 22.71 -25.05 -8.87
C GLU A 360 21.42 -24.26 -9.11
N ILE A 361 21.52 -23.10 -9.77
CA ILE A 361 20.38 -22.24 -10.11
C ILE A 361 19.41 -22.96 -11.05
N TYR A 362 19.88 -23.80 -11.97
CA TYR A 362 19.00 -24.60 -12.83
C TYR A 362 18.19 -25.63 -12.03
N ASP A 363 18.85 -26.31 -11.08
CA ASP A 363 18.20 -27.28 -10.19
C ASP A 363 17.18 -26.58 -9.27
N ASP A 364 17.53 -25.41 -8.74
CA ASP A 364 16.68 -24.57 -7.88
C ASP A 364 15.51 -23.97 -8.67
N TYR A 365 15.74 -23.47 -9.89
CA TYR A 365 14.71 -22.95 -10.80
C TYR A 365 13.58 -23.95 -11.01
N ILE A 366 13.93 -25.22 -11.29
CA ILE A 366 12.94 -26.29 -11.44
C ILE A 366 12.21 -26.52 -10.11
N GLY A 367 12.93 -26.60 -9.00
CA GLY A 367 12.35 -26.83 -7.67
C GLY A 367 11.42 -25.71 -7.20
N TYR A 368 11.70 -24.47 -7.56
CA TYR A 368 10.96 -23.31 -7.07
C TYR A 368 9.68 -23.05 -7.87
N LEU A 369 9.74 -23.24 -9.19
CA LEU A 369 8.68 -22.83 -10.11
C LEU A 369 7.77 -23.98 -10.55
N SER A 370 8.17 -25.23 -10.29
CA SER A 370 7.32 -26.40 -10.55
C SER A 370 6.30 -26.59 -9.42
N GLY A 371 5.16 -25.89 -9.47
CA GLY A 371 4.01 -26.19 -8.60
C GLY A 371 3.85 -25.32 -7.36
N ASN A 372 4.61 -24.24 -7.22
CA ASN A 372 4.31 -23.19 -6.24
C ASN A 372 3.40 -22.12 -6.87
N THR A 373 2.22 -21.89 -6.29
CA THR A 373 1.25 -20.91 -6.83
C THR A 373 1.61 -19.47 -6.48
N SER A 374 2.39 -19.25 -5.42
CA SER A 374 2.66 -17.93 -4.84
C SER A 374 3.85 -17.23 -5.48
N TYR A 375 4.83 -17.97 -6.01
CA TYR A 375 6.01 -17.41 -6.68
C TYR A 375 6.12 -17.98 -8.09
N ARG A 376 6.32 -17.10 -9.07
CA ARG A 376 6.30 -17.46 -10.50
C ARG A 376 7.57 -17.07 -11.23
N GLN A 377 8.43 -16.28 -10.59
CA GLN A 377 9.62 -15.71 -11.20
C GLN A 377 10.78 -15.66 -10.22
N MET A 378 11.98 -15.56 -10.75
CA MET A 378 13.23 -15.52 -9.99
C MET A 378 14.16 -14.44 -10.52
N THR A 379 14.87 -13.78 -9.60
CA THR A 379 16.01 -12.90 -9.88
C THR A 379 17.25 -13.51 -9.25
N VAL A 380 18.36 -13.52 -9.99
CA VAL A 380 19.64 -14.02 -9.47
C VAL A 380 20.56 -12.85 -9.17
N PHE A 381 21.16 -12.85 -7.98
CA PHE A 381 22.21 -11.91 -7.58
C PHE A 381 23.52 -12.65 -7.32
N ILE A 382 24.59 -12.28 -8.01
CA ILE A 382 25.92 -12.88 -7.84
C ILE A 382 26.89 -11.79 -7.40
N TYR A 383 27.47 -11.97 -6.21
CA TYR A 383 28.59 -11.15 -5.75
C TYR A 383 29.92 -11.80 -6.13
N ASP A 384 30.72 -11.11 -6.92
CA ASP A 384 32.03 -11.58 -7.41
C ASP A 384 33.19 -11.00 -6.59
N GLU A 385 33.66 -11.78 -5.60
CA GLU A 385 34.88 -11.49 -4.84
C GLU A 385 36.13 -11.53 -5.73
N SER A 386 36.12 -12.40 -6.72
CA SER A 386 37.27 -12.72 -7.56
C SER A 386 37.57 -11.64 -8.60
N SER A 387 36.55 -10.87 -8.99
CA SER A 387 36.56 -9.89 -10.08
C SER A 387 36.83 -10.54 -11.45
N SER A 388 36.26 -11.72 -11.67
CA SER A 388 36.34 -12.49 -12.91
C SER A 388 35.29 -12.01 -13.93
N VAL A 389 35.39 -10.74 -14.32
CA VAL A 389 34.43 -10.05 -15.19
C VAL A 389 34.18 -10.74 -16.54
N GLN A 390 35.15 -11.52 -17.03
CA GLN A 390 35.01 -12.28 -18.27
C GLN A 390 33.95 -13.39 -18.21
N GLU A 391 33.57 -13.85 -17.00
CA GLU A 391 32.51 -14.84 -16.82
C GLU A 391 31.11 -14.22 -16.79
N HIS A 392 31.01 -12.90 -16.52
CA HIS A 392 29.75 -12.24 -16.18
C HIS A 392 28.72 -12.34 -17.31
N ASP A 393 29.08 -11.88 -18.53
CA ASP A 393 28.16 -11.90 -19.67
C ASP A 393 27.76 -13.33 -20.05
N THR A 394 28.69 -14.28 -19.95
CA THR A 394 28.43 -15.69 -20.28
C THR A 394 27.39 -16.27 -19.34
N THR A 395 27.59 -16.13 -18.02
CA THR A 395 26.65 -16.64 -17.01
C THR A 395 25.32 -15.88 -17.03
N ARG A 396 25.36 -14.56 -17.19
CA ARG A 396 24.15 -13.73 -17.32
C ARG A 396 23.28 -14.20 -18.48
N ASN A 397 23.88 -14.36 -19.66
CA ASN A 397 23.17 -14.80 -20.86
C ASN A 397 22.73 -16.27 -20.80
N ALA A 398 23.42 -17.13 -20.05
CA ALA A 398 23.01 -18.52 -19.84
C ALA A 398 21.75 -18.61 -18.99
N LEU A 399 21.73 -17.89 -17.86
CA LEU A 399 20.61 -17.90 -16.91
C LEU A 399 19.36 -17.19 -17.45
N LEU A 400 19.51 -16.07 -18.17
CA LEU A 400 18.39 -15.34 -18.78
C LEU A 400 17.68 -16.10 -19.92
N LYS A 401 18.21 -17.25 -20.37
CA LYS A 401 17.48 -18.13 -21.31
C LYS A 401 16.34 -18.88 -20.63
N LEU A 402 16.31 -18.92 -19.30
CA LEU A 402 15.22 -19.50 -18.54
C LEU A 402 14.07 -18.49 -18.45
N PRO A 403 12.85 -18.81 -18.93
CA PRO A 403 11.80 -17.81 -19.20
C PRO A 403 11.32 -17.07 -17.95
N ASP A 404 11.42 -17.69 -16.77
CA ASP A 404 10.97 -17.09 -15.52
C ASP A 404 12.11 -16.49 -14.69
N ILE A 405 13.35 -16.52 -15.19
CA ILE A 405 14.43 -15.69 -14.66
C ILE A 405 14.35 -14.33 -15.32
N ILE A 406 13.93 -13.33 -14.54
CA ILE A 406 13.63 -11.99 -15.07
C ILE A 406 14.83 -11.06 -15.09
N ASP A 407 15.81 -11.29 -14.21
CA ASP A 407 17.06 -10.54 -14.19
C ASP A 407 18.18 -11.35 -13.53
N VAL A 408 19.41 -11.04 -13.93
CA VAL A 408 20.63 -11.61 -13.39
C VAL A 408 21.60 -10.46 -13.18
N ILE A 409 21.87 -10.16 -11.90
CA ILE A 409 22.69 -9.05 -11.46
C ILE A 409 24.00 -9.64 -10.95
N ILE A 410 25.11 -9.27 -11.58
CA ILE A 410 26.45 -9.68 -11.18
C ILE A 410 27.23 -8.42 -10.84
N VAL A 411 27.76 -8.34 -9.61
CA VAL A 411 28.49 -7.17 -9.12
C VAL A 411 29.86 -7.57 -8.61
N CYS A 412 30.85 -6.71 -8.84
CA CYS A 412 32.20 -6.95 -8.35
C CYS A 412 32.36 -6.48 -6.90
N ARG A 413 33.27 -7.14 -6.17
CA ARG A 413 33.79 -6.59 -4.92
C ARG A 413 34.37 -5.18 -5.16
N PRO A 414 33.93 -4.15 -4.42
CA PRO A 414 34.53 -2.83 -4.48
C PRO A 414 36.02 -2.85 -4.13
N SER A 415 36.82 -2.03 -4.83
CA SER A 415 38.28 -2.04 -4.69
C SER A 415 38.78 -1.76 -3.27
N HIS A 416 38.07 -0.92 -2.50
CA HIS A 416 38.44 -0.53 -1.14
C HIS A 416 38.12 -1.58 -0.07
N VAL A 417 37.26 -2.57 -0.36
CA VAL A 417 36.99 -3.70 0.54
C VAL A 417 38.02 -4.78 0.26
N PRO A 418 38.98 -5.11 1.14
CA PRO A 418 40.06 -6.03 0.81
C PRO A 418 39.57 -7.45 0.53
N LYS A 419 40.35 -8.19 -0.26
CA LYS A 419 40.12 -9.64 -0.43
C LYS A 419 40.32 -10.35 0.92
N PRO A 420 39.41 -11.25 1.33
CA PRO A 420 39.57 -12.03 2.55
C PRO A 420 40.88 -12.83 2.54
N ALA A 421 41.64 -12.77 3.64
CA ALA A 421 42.84 -13.58 3.81
C ALA A 421 42.46 -15.07 3.91
N ARG A 422 42.96 -15.89 2.98
CA ARG A 422 42.69 -17.34 2.98
C ARG A 422 43.80 -18.06 3.74
N THR A 423 43.49 -18.59 4.92
CA THR A 423 44.41 -19.51 5.61
C THR A 423 44.53 -20.81 4.79
N PRO A 424 45.75 -21.31 4.50
CA PRO A 424 45.91 -22.58 3.81
C PRO A 424 45.22 -23.68 4.62
N ARG A 425 44.25 -24.35 4.01
CA ARG A 425 43.58 -25.51 4.62
C ARG A 425 44.66 -26.53 4.98
N ARG A 426 44.89 -26.76 6.28
CA ARG A 426 45.87 -27.71 6.81
C ARG A 426 45.62 -29.07 6.14
N ARG A 427 46.50 -29.48 5.23
CA ARG A 427 46.50 -30.82 4.64
C ARG A 427 46.64 -31.81 5.80
N ARG A 428 45.60 -32.56 6.14
CA ARG A 428 45.74 -33.76 6.98
C ARG A 428 46.63 -34.73 6.19
N SER A 429 47.90 -34.81 6.56
CA SER A 429 48.84 -35.80 6.03
C SER A 429 48.36 -37.18 6.46
N ARG A 430 47.98 -37.98 5.47
CA ARG A 430 47.70 -39.40 5.59
C ARG A 430 49.04 -40.13 5.73
N THR A 431 49.55 -40.19 6.97
CA THR A 431 50.73 -41.00 7.30
C THR A 431 50.56 -41.59 8.70
N GLN A 432 49.80 -42.68 8.80
CA GLN A 432 49.98 -43.75 9.80
C GLN A 432 48.98 -44.87 9.50
N ARG A 433 49.40 -45.79 8.63
CA ARG A 433 48.91 -47.17 8.58
C ARG A 433 49.92 -47.99 7.77
N THR A 434 51.04 -48.23 8.40
CA THR A 434 51.91 -49.39 8.24
C THR A 434 52.70 -49.43 9.53
N ASP A 435 52.16 -50.09 10.54
CA ASP A 435 52.91 -51.15 11.19
C ASP A 435 51.90 -52.16 11.73
N ASP A 436 52.11 -53.35 11.20
CA ASP A 436 51.38 -54.58 11.37
C ASP A 436 51.73 -55.24 12.71
N LEU A 437 50.79 -56.06 13.18
CA LEU A 437 51.05 -57.37 13.81
C LEU A 437 51.95 -57.40 15.05
N GLN A 438 51.32 -57.47 16.23
CA GLN A 438 51.45 -58.62 17.14
C GLN A 438 50.49 -58.51 18.34
N ALA A 439 49.57 -59.46 18.45
CA ALA A 439 48.97 -59.88 19.72
C ALA A 439 49.98 -60.79 20.46
N PRO A 440 49.86 -61.00 21.80
CA PRO A 440 48.85 -61.94 22.26
C PRO A 440 48.12 -61.57 23.57
N GLU A 441 47.00 -62.25 23.74
CA GLU A 441 46.17 -62.38 24.94
C GLU A 441 46.95 -62.89 26.16
N GLN A 442 46.73 -62.28 27.34
CA GLN A 442 46.66 -62.87 28.69
C GLN A 442 45.89 -61.84 29.55
N GLY A 443 44.93 -62.10 30.44
CA GLY A 443 44.37 -63.29 31.03
C GLY A 443 43.78 -62.89 32.40
N GLY A 444 42.46 -63.02 32.58
CA GLY A 444 41.81 -63.27 33.88
C GLY A 444 41.52 -62.10 34.85
N PRO A 445 40.36 -62.10 35.55
CA PRO A 445 39.91 -61.04 36.46
C PRO A 445 40.25 -61.33 37.93
N ARG A 446 40.15 -60.31 38.80
CA ARG A 446 39.94 -60.51 40.25
C ARG A 446 38.96 -59.49 40.81
N GLY A 447 37.97 -59.99 41.54
CA GLY A 447 37.25 -59.24 42.57
C GLY A 447 38.01 -59.24 43.89
#